data_AF-A0A7C0X179-F1
#
_entry.id   AF-A0A7C0X179-F1
#
_cell.length_a   1.000
_cell.length_b   1.000
_cell.length_c   1.000
_cell.angle_alpha   90.00
_cell.angle_beta   90.00
_cell.angle_gamma   90.00
#
_symmetry.space_group_name_H-M   'P 1'
#
loop_
_entity.id
_entity.type
_entity.pdbx_description
1 polymer ?
#
loop_
_entity_poly.entity_id
_entity_poly.type
_entity_poly.pdbx_seq_one_letter_code
_entity_poly.pdbx_strand_id
1 'polypeptide(L)'
;MLTRRNTPVRAFVAGIIEVANEHGAEGLKTWLEAIGERLAELEGPGVEGKVSHGMNFLLSCPLYAIFEVPDSFRELPRASNGYIDLEELKGERPEDEAAASSVFCIMHHAYRRKRAELAGKKFYHLASRMVISDEPVLNEAAITKSGVSKGDIEALLEEGAYCIFKYE
;
A
#
# COMPACT_ATOMS: atom_id res chain seq x y z
N MET A 1 14.09 -4.61 22.28
CA MET A 1 13.69 -5.74 23.16
C MET A 1 12.40 -6.34 22.64
N LEU A 2 12.35 -7.65 22.41
CA LEU A 2 11.12 -8.36 22.03
C LEU A 2 10.17 -8.40 23.24
N THR A 3 8.91 -8.06 23.02
CA THR A 3 7.84 -8.15 24.02
C THR A 3 6.67 -8.88 23.38
N ARG A 4 5.83 -9.54 24.17
CA ARG A 4 4.66 -10.28 23.64
C ARG A 4 3.78 -9.44 22.69
N ARG A 5 3.71 -8.12 22.90
CA ARG A 5 2.91 -7.20 22.09
C ARG A 5 3.54 -6.86 20.73
N ASN A 6 4.87 -6.91 20.59
CA ASN A 6 5.56 -6.57 19.35
C ASN A 6 6.18 -7.78 18.62
N THR A 7 6.18 -8.97 19.23
CA THR A 7 6.74 -10.19 18.61
C THR A 7 6.11 -10.52 17.25
N PRO A 8 4.78 -10.49 17.05
CA PRO A 8 4.19 -10.80 15.74
C PRO A 8 4.64 -9.81 14.65
N VAL A 9 4.68 -8.51 14.99
CA VAL A 9 5.16 -7.45 14.09
C VAL A 9 6.63 -7.67 13.72
N ARG A 10 7.48 -7.98 14.70
CA ARG A 10 8.91 -8.25 14.48
C ARG A 10 9.13 -9.51 13.65
N ALA A 11 8.35 -10.57 13.90
CA ALA A 11 8.41 -11.79 13.10
C ALA A 11 7.97 -11.52 11.65
N PHE A 12 6.97 -10.67 11.44
CA PHE A 12 6.54 -10.28 10.09
C PHE A 12 7.62 -9.49 9.35
N VAL A 13 8.26 -8.53 10.03
CA VAL A 13 9.40 -7.79 9.46
C VAL A 13 10.57 -8.71 9.13
N ALA A 14 10.90 -9.66 10.01
CA ALA A 14 11.92 -10.67 9.72
C ALA A 14 11.55 -11.50 8.48
N GLY A 15 10.29 -11.94 8.37
CA GLY A 15 9.79 -12.66 7.19
C GLY A 15 9.95 -11.85 5.89
N ILE A 16 9.62 -10.55 5.92
CA ILE A 16 9.83 -9.64 4.80
C ILE A 16 11.30 -9.63 4.36
N ILE A 17 12.24 -9.56 5.31
CA ILE A 17 13.69 -9.54 5.03
C ILE A 17 14.15 -10.88 4.44
N GLU A 18 13.75 -12.00 5.04
CA GLU A 18 14.16 -13.34 4.57
C GLU A 18 13.63 -13.64 3.16
N VAL A 19 12.37 -13.28 2.87
CA VAL A 19 11.79 -13.43 1.52
C VAL A 19 12.53 -12.56 0.50
N ALA A 20 12.90 -11.32 0.85
CA ALA A 20 13.70 -10.47 -0.02
C ALA A 20 15.10 -11.05 -0.27
N ASN A 21 15.74 -11.62 0.75
CA ASN A 21 17.05 -12.25 0.64
C ASN A 21 17.01 -13.49 -0.28
N GLU A 22 15.98 -14.31 -0.17
CA GLU A 22 15.88 -15.58 -0.90
C GLU A 22 15.36 -15.41 -2.33
N HIS A 23 14.43 -14.48 -2.55
CA HIS A 23 13.67 -14.37 -3.79
C HIS A 23 13.72 -12.99 -4.46
N GLY A 24 14.47 -12.04 -3.89
CA GLY A 24 14.60 -10.69 -4.40
C GLY A 24 13.31 -9.86 -4.30
N ALA A 25 13.32 -8.70 -4.96
CA ALA A 25 12.23 -7.73 -4.90
C ALA A 25 10.91 -8.27 -5.48
N GLU A 26 10.96 -8.96 -6.62
CA GLU A 26 9.78 -9.57 -7.27
C GLU A 26 9.15 -10.68 -6.42
N GLY A 27 9.98 -11.52 -5.80
CA GLY A 27 9.50 -12.54 -4.88
C GLY A 27 8.82 -11.93 -3.66
N LEU A 28 9.39 -10.85 -3.11
CA LEU A 28 8.78 -10.12 -2.00
C LEU A 28 7.47 -9.44 -2.42
N LYS A 29 7.41 -8.81 -3.61
CA LYS A 29 6.16 -8.24 -4.16
C LYS A 29 5.07 -9.31 -4.21
N THR A 30 5.36 -10.43 -4.86
CA THR A 30 4.43 -11.56 -5.02
C THR A 30 3.93 -12.07 -3.67
N TRP A 31 4.82 -12.21 -2.69
CA TRP A 31 4.45 -12.67 -1.35
C TRP A 31 3.55 -11.67 -0.60
N LEU A 32 3.87 -10.37 -0.68
CA LEU A 32 3.05 -9.30 -0.07
C LEU A 32 1.67 -9.20 -0.73
N GLU A 33 1.59 -9.33 -2.04
CA GLU A 33 0.32 -9.36 -2.77
C GLU A 33 -0.54 -10.55 -2.35
N ALA A 34 0.05 -11.75 -2.28
CA ALA A 34 -0.63 -12.97 -1.85
C ALA A 34 -1.20 -12.85 -0.41
N ILE A 35 -0.47 -12.20 0.50
CA ILE A 35 -0.99 -11.92 1.85
C ILE A 35 -2.18 -10.97 1.78
N GLY A 36 -2.06 -9.87 1.02
CA GLY A 36 -3.13 -8.89 0.86
C GLY A 36 -4.42 -9.52 0.30
N GLU A 37 -4.28 -10.32 -0.77
CA GLU A 37 -5.40 -11.05 -1.36
C GLU A 37 -6.02 -12.04 -0.38
N ARG A 38 -5.20 -12.80 0.38
CA ARG A 38 -5.73 -13.73 1.39
C ARG A 38 -6.47 -13.00 2.52
N LEU A 39 -6.00 -11.85 2.96
CA LEU A 39 -6.72 -11.03 3.94
C LEU A 39 -8.08 -10.56 3.38
N ALA A 40 -8.12 -10.17 2.10
CA ALA A 40 -9.36 -9.76 1.44
C ALA A 40 -10.36 -10.91 1.31
N GLU A 41 -9.89 -12.12 0.99
CA GLU A 41 -10.72 -13.34 0.94
C GLU A 41 -11.33 -13.68 2.30
N LEU A 42 -10.57 -13.50 3.39
CA LEU A 42 -11.05 -13.75 4.75
C LEU A 42 -12.12 -12.75 5.19
N GLU A 43 -12.03 -11.50 4.76
CA GLU A 43 -12.98 -10.45 5.13
C GLU A 43 -14.18 -10.33 4.17
N GLY A 44 -14.00 -10.70 2.91
CA GLY A 44 -15.04 -10.66 1.88
C GLY A 44 -15.13 -9.32 1.12
N PRO A 45 -16.15 -9.18 0.26
CA PRO A 45 -16.30 -8.02 -0.64
C PRO A 45 -16.42 -6.71 0.12
N GLY A 46 -15.86 -5.62 -0.43
CA GLY A 46 -15.95 -4.32 0.22
C GLY A 46 -15.27 -3.17 -0.51
N VAL A 47 -15.64 -1.97 -0.06
CA VAL A 47 -15.07 -0.68 -0.46
C VAL A 47 -14.77 0.08 0.82
N GLU A 48 -13.60 0.71 0.88
CA GLU A 48 -13.10 1.38 2.09
C GLU A 48 -12.96 2.89 1.92
N GLY A 49 -12.70 3.59 3.01
CA GLY A 49 -12.33 5.00 3.00
C GLY A 49 -13.51 5.97 3.01
N LYS A 50 -13.22 7.19 3.44
CA LYS A 50 -14.14 8.33 3.35
C LYS A 50 -14.28 8.75 1.90
N VAL A 51 -15.46 9.20 1.51
CA VAL A 51 -15.74 9.64 0.14
C VAL A 51 -15.67 11.16 0.06
N SER A 52 -14.91 11.68 -0.90
CA SER A 52 -14.88 13.09 -1.27
C SER A 52 -14.39 13.24 -2.72
N HIS A 53 -14.91 14.23 -3.45
CA HIS A 53 -14.57 14.46 -4.87
C HIS A 53 -14.67 13.22 -5.78
N GLY A 54 -15.60 12.29 -5.49
CA GLY A 54 -15.73 11.03 -6.23
C GLY A 54 -14.59 10.03 -6.03
N MET A 55 -13.75 10.24 -5.03
CA MET A 55 -12.64 9.37 -4.61
C MET A 55 -12.87 8.87 -3.18
N ASN A 56 -12.12 7.84 -2.82
CA ASN A 56 -12.05 7.30 -1.47
C ASN A 56 -10.68 7.58 -0.86
N PHE A 57 -10.62 7.93 0.42
CA PHE A 57 -9.36 8.19 1.10
C PHE A 57 -9.36 7.73 2.56
N LEU A 58 -8.14 7.55 3.08
CA LEU A 58 -7.89 7.21 4.48
C LEU A 58 -7.03 8.26 5.16
N LEU A 59 -7.40 8.58 6.40
CA LEU A 59 -6.62 9.43 7.31
C LEU A 59 -5.63 8.63 8.17
N SER A 60 -5.67 7.30 8.09
CA SER A 60 -4.62 6.42 8.62
C SER A 60 -4.63 5.09 7.86
N CYS A 61 -3.45 4.51 7.65
CA CYS A 61 -3.36 3.17 7.07
C CYS A 61 -3.74 2.13 8.14
N PRO A 62 -4.67 1.17 7.93
CA PRO A 62 -4.95 0.10 8.89
C PRO A 62 -3.72 -0.77 9.19
N LEU A 63 -2.75 -0.85 8.27
CA LEU A 63 -1.46 -1.50 8.54
C LEU A 63 -0.54 -0.67 9.45
N TYR A 64 -0.99 0.51 9.91
CA TYR A 64 -0.24 1.39 10.80
C TYR A 64 0.09 0.77 12.16
N ALA A 65 -0.67 -0.22 12.61
CA ALA A 65 -0.35 -0.98 13.82
C ALA A 65 1.05 -1.63 13.75
N ILE A 66 1.57 -1.95 12.55
CA ILE A 66 2.94 -2.45 12.35
C ILE A 66 3.98 -1.34 12.60
N PHE A 67 3.60 -0.08 12.34
CA PHE A 67 4.44 1.12 12.52
C PHE A 67 4.39 1.69 13.95
N GLU A 68 3.47 1.24 14.81
CA GLU A 68 3.46 1.57 16.24
C GLU A 68 4.67 1.00 17.01
N VAL A 69 5.55 0.26 16.31
CA VAL A 69 6.89 -0.11 16.77
C VAL A 69 7.89 0.72 15.96
N PRO A 70 8.26 1.96 16.36
CA PRO A 70 9.01 2.90 15.50
C PRO A 70 10.32 2.34 14.91
N ASP A 71 10.98 1.43 15.62
CA ASP A 71 12.20 0.76 15.16
C ASP A 71 11.95 -0.24 14.02
N SER A 72 10.76 -0.84 13.94
CA SER A 72 10.41 -1.82 12.90
C SER A 72 10.51 -1.20 11.51
N PHE A 73 10.16 0.08 11.38
CA PHE A 73 10.17 0.79 10.12
C PHE A 73 11.58 1.02 9.57
N ARG A 74 12.58 1.18 10.45
CA ARG A 74 14.00 1.35 10.06
C ARG A 74 14.60 0.05 9.54
N GLU A 75 14.05 -1.08 9.96
CA GLU A 75 14.53 -2.42 9.60
C GLU A 75 13.92 -2.94 8.29
N LEU A 76 12.87 -2.28 7.78
CA LEU A 76 12.23 -2.69 6.54
C LEU A 76 13.14 -2.53 5.31
N PRO A 77 12.98 -3.41 4.32
CA PRO A 77 13.43 -3.21 2.95
C PRO A 77 13.09 -1.83 2.35
N ARG A 78 14.07 -1.22 1.69
CA ARG A 78 14.06 0.05 0.95
C ARG A 78 15.08 -0.04 -0.20
N ALA A 79 15.09 0.96 -1.08
CA ALA A 79 16.11 1.05 -2.12
C ALA A 79 17.51 1.28 -1.51
N SER A 80 17.61 2.12 -0.46
CA SER A 80 18.88 2.48 0.17
C SER A 80 19.57 1.34 0.92
N ASN A 81 18.85 0.28 1.26
CA ASN A 81 19.41 -0.96 1.82
C ASN A 81 19.35 -2.14 0.83
N GLY A 82 19.04 -1.88 -0.44
CA GLY A 82 19.21 -2.81 -1.56
C GLY A 82 18.14 -3.89 -1.71
N TYR A 83 16.96 -3.72 -1.08
CA TYR A 83 15.97 -4.80 -1.02
C TYR A 83 14.76 -4.60 -1.94
N ILE A 84 14.28 -3.36 -2.13
CA ILE A 84 13.18 -3.04 -3.07
C ILE A 84 13.38 -1.65 -3.65
N ASP A 85 13.48 -1.56 -4.98
CA ASP A 85 13.12 -0.35 -5.72
C ASP A 85 11.66 -0.47 -6.19
N LEU A 86 10.78 0.36 -5.63
CA LEU A 86 9.34 0.30 -5.93
C LEU A 86 9.03 0.71 -7.38
N GLU A 87 9.93 1.45 -8.03
CA GLU A 87 9.79 1.82 -9.44
C GLU A 87 10.06 0.65 -10.37
N GLU A 88 10.98 -0.25 -10.02
CA GLU A 88 11.30 -1.46 -10.79
C GLU A 88 10.14 -2.47 -10.77
N LEU A 89 9.28 -2.40 -9.75
CA LEU A 89 8.13 -3.29 -9.59
C LEU A 89 6.91 -2.87 -10.42
N LYS A 90 7.00 -1.82 -11.23
CA LYS A 90 5.90 -1.40 -12.11
C LYS A 90 5.77 -2.39 -13.27
N GLY A 91 4.67 -3.14 -13.30
CA GLY A 91 4.36 -4.05 -14.39
C GLY A 91 3.98 -3.34 -15.70
N GLU A 92 3.62 -4.12 -16.71
CA GLU A 92 3.21 -3.63 -18.04
C GLU A 92 1.96 -2.73 -18.00
N ARG A 93 1.19 -2.79 -16.90
CA ARG A 93 -0.05 -2.03 -16.68
C ARG A 93 0.11 -1.12 -15.44
N PRO A 94 0.88 -0.04 -15.54
CA PRO A 94 1.19 0.82 -14.39
C PRO A 94 -0.04 1.46 -13.75
N GLU A 95 -1.16 1.59 -14.48
CA GLU A 95 -2.42 2.09 -13.92
C GLU A 95 -3.06 1.16 -12.88
N ASP A 96 -2.74 -0.13 -12.94
CA ASP A 96 -3.25 -1.14 -11.99
C ASP A 96 -2.30 -1.30 -10.79
N GLU A 97 -1.12 -0.69 -10.79
CA GLU A 97 -0.11 -0.84 -9.74
C GLU A 97 -0.36 0.08 -8.53
N ALA A 98 0.28 -0.24 -7.41
CA ALA A 98 0.19 0.57 -6.21
C ALA A 98 0.92 1.92 -6.37
N ALA A 99 0.28 3.03 -5.98
CA ALA A 99 0.99 4.24 -5.59
C ALA A 99 1.77 3.94 -4.29
N ALA A 100 2.97 3.37 -4.39
CA ALA A 100 3.67 2.81 -3.26
C ALA A 100 4.73 3.76 -2.69
N SER A 101 4.49 4.27 -1.48
CA SER A 101 5.53 4.88 -0.66
C SER A 101 6.29 3.85 0.16
N SER A 102 5.65 2.71 0.50
CA SER A 102 6.20 1.62 1.30
C SER A 102 5.92 0.24 0.70
N VAL A 103 6.67 -0.78 1.12
CA VAL A 103 6.36 -2.19 0.83
C VAL A 103 4.96 -2.60 1.32
N PHE A 104 4.47 -2.00 2.40
CA PHE A 104 3.11 -2.25 2.88
C PHE A 104 2.03 -1.66 1.98
N CYS A 105 2.36 -0.67 1.15
CA CYS A 105 1.42 -0.15 0.15
C CYS A 105 1.11 -1.23 -0.90
N ILE A 106 2.04 -2.13 -1.20
CA ILE A 106 1.83 -3.27 -2.12
C ILE A 106 0.78 -4.22 -1.53
N MET A 107 1.01 -4.69 -0.31
CA MET A 107 0.09 -5.59 0.39
C MET A 107 -1.31 -4.97 0.55
N HIS A 108 -1.36 -3.69 0.93
CA HIS A 108 -2.61 -2.97 1.13
C HIS A 108 -3.38 -2.71 -0.16
N HIS A 109 -2.65 -2.42 -1.25
CA HIS A 109 -3.20 -2.30 -2.58
C HIS A 109 -3.84 -3.63 -3.01
N ALA A 110 -3.11 -4.75 -2.89
CA ALA A 110 -3.62 -6.07 -3.25
C ALA A 110 -4.88 -6.45 -2.47
N TYR A 111 -4.87 -6.18 -1.16
CA TYR A 111 -6.03 -6.33 -0.30
C TYR A 111 -7.25 -5.55 -0.82
N ARG A 112 -7.11 -4.24 -1.08
CA ARG A 112 -8.22 -3.42 -1.59
C ARG A 112 -8.69 -3.85 -2.97
N ARG A 113 -7.75 -4.11 -3.88
CA ARG A 113 -8.03 -4.56 -5.24
C ARG A 113 -8.88 -5.82 -5.20
N LYS A 114 -8.50 -6.80 -4.37
CA LYS A 114 -9.25 -8.06 -4.24
C LYS A 114 -10.63 -7.86 -3.60
N ARG A 115 -10.75 -7.03 -2.56
CA ARG A 115 -12.07 -6.71 -1.97
C ARG A 115 -13.00 -6.01 -2.96
N ALA A 116 -12.46 -5.11 -3.78
CA ALA A 116 -13.19 -4.44 -4.85
C ALA A 116 -13.65 -5.42 -5.93
N GLU A 117 -12.74 -6.29 -6.39
CA GLU A 117 -13.04 -7.35 -7.37
C GLU A 117 -14.17 -8.26 -6.88
N LEU A 118 -14.10 -8.73 -5.63
CA LEU A 118 -15.16 -9.53 -5.00
C LEU A 118 -16.50 -8.77 -4.91
N ALA A 119 -16.46 -7.44 -4.85
CA ALA A 119 -17.64 -6.57 -4.87
C ALA A 119 -18.09 -6.20 -6.30
N GLY A 120 -17.45 -6.73 -7.35
CA GLY A 120 -17.75 -6.43 -8.75
C GLY A 120 -17.31 -5.03 -9.19
N LYS A 121 -16.31 -4.45 -8.54
CA LYS A 121 -15.79 -3.10 -8.80
C LYS A 121 -14.35 -3.14 -9.29
N LYS A 122 -13.98 -2.14 -10.08
CA LYS A 122 -12.57 -1.81 -10.38
C LYS A 122 -11.99 -0.97 -9.25
N PHE A 123 -10.66 -0.93 -9.19
CA PHE A 123 -9.91 -0.22 -8.17
C PHE A 123 -8.67 0.41 -8.77
N TYR A 124 -8.41 1.67 -8.44
CA TYR A 124 -7.22 2.41 -8.81
C TYR A 124 -6.60 3.05 -7.56
N HIS A 125 -5.31 2.81 -7.32
CA HIS A 125 -4.59 3.42 -6.21
C HIS A 125 -3.90 4.70 -6.71
N LEU A 126 -4.44 5.86 -6.33
CA LEU A 126 -4.09 7.15 -6.94
C LEU A 126 -2.89 7.81 -6.27
N ALA A 127 -2.86 7.78 -4.94
CA ALA A 127 -1.79 8.38 -4.16
C ALA A 127 -1.60 7.66 -2.83
N SER A 128 -0.36 7.64 -2.32
CA SER A 128 -0.10 7.35 -0.92
C SER A 128 0.92 8.31 -0.34
N ARG A 129 0.92 8.44 0.98
CA ARG A 129 1.88 9.23 1.74
C ARG A 129 2.28 8.44 2.96
N MET A 130 3.57 8.47 3.28
CA MET A 130 4.06 7.90 4.53
C MET A 130 3.97 8.91 5.65
N VAL A 131 3.62 8.44 6.84
CA VAL A 131 3.63 9.24 8.08
C VAL A 131 5.01 9.79 8.41
N ILE A 132 6.08 9.07 8.04
CA ILE A 132 7.44 9.42 8.45
C ILE A 132 8.11 10.40 7.50
N SER A 133 7.92 10.27 6.18
CA SER A 133 8.51 11.20 5.21
C SER A 133 7.59 12.38 4.89
N ASP A 134 6.28 12.24 5.08
CA ASP A 134 5.24 13.19 4.64
C ASP A 134 5.26 13.51 3.11
N GLU A 135 6.14 12.87 2.36
CA GLU A 135 6.21 12.99 0.91
C GLU A 135 5.17 12.07 0.24
N PRO A 136 4.27 12.62 -0.59
CA PRO A 136 3.30 11.82 -1.33
C PRO A 136 3.94 11.18 -2.58
N VAL A 137 3.48 9.97 -2.89
CA VAL A 137 3.74 9.25 -4.14
C VAL A 137 2.44 9.18 -4.92
N LEU A 138 2.47 9.60 -6.19
CA LEU A 138 1.32 9.60 -7.09
C LEU A 138 1.47 8.49 -8.14
N ASN A 139 0.36 7.79 -8.45
CA ASN A 139 0.28 6.93 -9.62
C ASN A 139 -0.36 7.70 -10.78
N GLU A 140 0.49 8.33 -11.59
CA GLU A 140 0.09 9.16 -12.73
C GLU A 140 -0.74 8.40 -13.79
N ALA A 141 -0.42 7.12 -14.00
CA ALA A 141 -1.16 6.28 -14.94
C ALA A 141 -2.59 6.02 -14.45
N ALA A 142 -2.75 5.71 -13.16
CA ALA A 142 -4.05 5.49 -12.52
C ALA A 142 -4.90 6.77 -12.47
N ILE A 143 -4.27 7.91 -12.17
CA ILE A 143 -4.93 9.23 -12.17
C ILE A 143 -5.48 9.54 -13.56
N THR A 144 -4.64 9.37 -14.59
CA THR A 144 -5.05 9.59 -15.98
C THR A 144 -6.17 8.64 -16.40
N LYS A 145 -6.05 7.35 -16.07
CA LYS A 145 -7.02 6.32 -16.43
C LYS A 145 -8.39 6.53 -15.82
N SER A 146 -8.42 6.94 -14.55
CA SER A 146 -9.64 7.14 -13.77
C SER A 146 -10.29 8.50 -13.96
N GLY A 147 -9.62 9.43 -14.67
CA GLY A 147 -10.15 10.75 -15.04
C GLY A 147 -10.39 11.69 -13.86
N VAL A 148 -9.70 11.46 -12.73
CA VAL A 148 -9.81 12.32 -11.54
C VAL A 148 -8.90 13.54 -11.66
N SER A 149 -9.28 14.65 -11.02
CA SER A 149 -8.49 15.88 -10.99
C SER A 149 -7.28 15.72 -10.07
N LYS A 150 -6.09 16.10 -10.56
CA LYS A 150 -4.90 16.21 -9.69
C LYS A 150 -5.11 17.22 -8.56
N GLY A 151 -5.78 18.34 -8.84
CA GLY A 151 -6.06 19.35 -7.81
C GLY A 151 -6.95 18.82 -6.68
N ASP A 152 -7.88 17.91 -6.98
CA ASP A 152 -8.71 17.28 -5.94
C ASP A 152 -7.90 16.28 -5.11
N ILE A 153 -6.94 15.58 -5.73
CA ILE A 153 -6.01 14.70 -5.02
C ILE A 153 -5.12 15.50 -4.08
N GLU A 154 -4.55 16.62 -4.57
CA GLU A 154 -3.72 17.54 -3.80
C GLU A 154 -4.50 18.10 -2.60
N ALA A 155 -5.74 18.55 -2.80
CA ALA A 155 -6.61 19.01 -1.71
C ALA A 155 -6.81 17.93 -0.63
N LEU A 156 -7.05 16.68 -1.02
CA LEU A 156 -7.17 15.57 -0.06
C LEU A 156 -5.85 15.28 0.68
N LEU A 157 -4.70 15.41 0.01
CA LEU A 157 -3.40 15.29 0.66
C LEU A 157 -3.19 16.42 1.68
N GLU A 158 -3.55 17.66 1.34
CA GLU A 158 -3.51 18.80 2.27
C GLU A 158 -4.43 18.61 3.50
N GLU A 159 -5.58 17.95 3.32
CA GLU A 159 -6.51 17.58 4.40
C GLU A 159 -5.98 16.46 5.31
N GLY A 160 -4.82 15.87 5.00
CA GLY A 160 -4.21 14.82 5.82
C GLY A 160 -4.46 13.39 5.32
N ALA A 161 -4.91 13.20 4.07
CA ALA A 161 -5.04 11.85 3.51
C ALA A 161 -3.67 11.16 3.37
N TYR A 162 -3.62 9.88 3.73
CA TYR A 162 -2.43 9.02 3.60
C TYR A 162 -2.53 8.03 2.45
N CYS A 163 -3.74 7.74 1.98
CA CYS A 163 -3.99 6.82 0.89
C CYS A 163 -5.26 7.29 0.19
N ILE A 164 -5.18 7.49 -1.12
CA ILE A 164 -6.27 7.98 -1.97
C ILE A 164 -6.43 7.00 -3.12
N PHE A 165 -7.68 6.60 -3.38
CA PHE A 165 -8.02 5.57 -4.34
C PHE A 165 -9.41 5.82 -4.92
N LYS A 166 -9.71 5.15 -6.02
CA LYS A 166 -11.01 5.23 -6.68
C LYS A 166 -11.53 3.83 -6.98
N TYR A 167 -12.82 3.63 -6.75
CA TYR A 167 -13.53 2.44 -7.19
C TYR A 167 -14.53 2.80 -8.27
N GLU A 168 -14.69 1.91 -9.25
CA GLU A 168 -15.68 2.03 -10.34
C GLU A 168 -16.57 0.80 -10.38
#